data_AF-A0A9P8JJV4-F1
#
_entry.id   AF-A0A9P8JJV4-F1
#
_cell.length_a   1.000
_cell.length_b   1.000
_cell.length_c   1.000
_cell.angle_alpha   90.00
_cell.angle_beta   90.00
_cell.angle_gamma   90.00
#
_symmetry.space_group_name_H-M   'P 1'
#
loop_
_entity.id
_entity.type
_entity.pdbx_description
1 polymer ?
#
loop_
_entity_poly.entity_id
_entity_poly.type
_entity_poly.pdbx_seq_one_letter_code
_entity_poly.pdbx_strand_id
1 'polypeptide(L)'
;MADVVAEIEDLKALPSNQHWFCPRASDDDNFVYFDEDNLNPVPQETETQKKARHAKVEEARQLKKKVLQACQILAFDGETALQLGSTLKSLLKLQLQRCTVCVREYHRGRQELKHDLEAQYDANVVASFMQVFDQMNTERIAAGLDSATSTLLDLAPQERSIASLPQEEMYALF
;
A
#
# COMPACT_ATOMS: atom_id res chain seq x y z
N MET A 1 1.57 -16.82 -14.57
CA MET A 1 1.30 -17.25 -13.18
C MET A 1 2.58 -17.57 -12.43
N ALA A 2 3.55 -18.32 -12.99
CA ALA A 2 4.82 -18.63 -12.30
C ALA A 2 5.54 -17.37 -11.78
N ASP A 3 5.63 -16.31 -12.60
CA ASP A 3 6.24 -15.04 -12.20
C ASP A 3 5.48 -14.40 -11.03
N VAL A 4 4.15 -14.31 -11.11
CA VAL A 4 3.28 -13.78 -10.04
C VAL A 4 3.44 -14.56 -8.72
N VAL A 5 3.57 -15.88 -8.78
CA VAL A 5 3.79 -16.72 -7.60
C VAL A 5 5.16 -16.42 -6.99
N ALA A 6 6.22 -16.33 -7.81
CA ALA A 6 7.55 -16.00 -7.35
C ALA A 6 7.58 -14.62 -6.67
N GLU A 7 6.88 -13.61 -7.23
CA GLU A 7 6.78 -12.29 -6.60
C GLU A 7 6.15 -12.37 -5.21
N ILE A 8 5.09 -13.17 -5.02
CA ILE A 8 4.43 -13.32 -3.72
C ILE A 8 5.35 -14.02 -2.70
N GLU A 9 6.10 -15.03 -3.12
CA GLU A 9 7.07 -15.71 -2.23
C GLU A 9 8.20 -14.76 -1.80
N ASP A 10 8.72 -13.94 -2.71
CA ASP A 10 9.71 -12.93 -2.37
C ASP A 10 9.14 -11.88 -1.40
N LEU A 11 7.89 -11.45 -1.61
CA LEU A 11 7.21 -10.51 -0.70
C LEU A 11 7.02 -11.10 0.70
N LYS A 12 6.75 -12.41 0.81
CA LYS A 12 6.65 -13.11 2.09
C LYS A 12 7.99 -13.21 2.82
N ALA A 13 9.10 -13.22 2.07
CA ALA A 13 10.45 -13.28 2.62
C ALA A 13 10.98 -11.92 3.10
N LEU A 14 10.29 -10.81 2.78
CA LEU A 14 10.67 -9.48 3.25
C LEU A 14 10.54 -9.35 4.78
N PRO A 15 11.40 -8.53 5.43
CA PRO A 15 11.23 -8.17 6.82
C PRO A 15 9.82 -7.64 7.12
N SER A 16 9.22 -8.09 8.22
CA SER A 16 7.83 -7.76 8.57
C SER A 16 7.59 -6.26 8.78
N ASN A 17 8.62 -5.54 9.25
CA ASN A 17 8.60 -4.10 9.50
C ASN A 17 8.99 -3.26 8.28
N GLN A 18 9.45 -3.86 7.18
CA GLN A 18 9.81 -3.11 5.98
C GLN A 18 8.55 -2.56 5.29
N HIS A 19 8.60 -1.28 4.91
CA HIS A 19 7.51 -0.63 4.18
C HIS A 19 7.59 -1.00 2.70
N TRP A 20 6.43 -1.26 2.09
CA TRP A 20 6.39 -1.71 0.70
C TRP A 20 6.26 -0.60 -0.33
N PHE A 21 5.71 0.55 0.08
CA PHE A 21 5.31 1.62 -0.83
C PHE A 21 6.01 2.94 -0.54
N CYS A 22 6.84 2.99 0.50
CA CYS A 22 7.67 4.14 0.81
C CYS A 22 9.10 3.71 1.19
N PRO A 23 10.08 4.62 1.18
CA PRO A 23 11.49 4.24 1.36
C PRO A 23 11.92 3.96 2.81
N ARG A 24 10.96 3.92 3.75
CA ARG A 24 11.22 3.66 5.16
C ARG A 24 11.60 2.20 5.36
N ALA A 25 12.76 1.97 5.99
CA ALA A 25 13.25 0.62 6.24
C ALA A 25 12.52 -0.10 7.40
N SER A 26 11.94 0.67 8.32
CA SER A 26 11.15 0.18 9.45
C SER A 26 10.15 1.25 9.90
N ASP A 27 9.29 0.89 10.86
CA ASP A 27 8.35 1.83 11.49
C ASP A 27 9.03 2.96 12.28
N ASP A 28 10.29 2.77 12.67
CA ASP A 28 11.10 3.79 13.37
C ASP A 28 11.75 4.81 12.41
N ASP A 29 11.77 4.53 11.11
CA ASP A 29 12.31 5.46 10.10
C ASP A 29 11.32 6.61 9.86
N ASN A 30 11.59 7.73 10.51
CA ASN A 30 10.80 8.95 10.44
C ASN A 30 11.31 9.94 9.38
N PHE A 31 12.22 9.51 8.49
CA PHE A 31 12.78 10.40 7.47
C PHE A 31 11.74 10.78 6.41
N VAL A 32 11.85 12.01 5.90
CA VAL A 32 11.01 12.56 4.83
C VAL A 32 11.72 12.34 3.50
N TYR A 33 11.24 11.36 2.73
CA TYR A 33 11.88 10.98 1.47
C TYR A 33 11.32 11.71 0.24
N PHE A 34 10.00 11.90 0.17
CA PHE A 34 9.36 12.55 -0.97
C PHE A 34 9.33 14.08 -0.78
N ASP A 35 9.58 14.82 -1.85
CA ASP A 35 9.64 16.29 -1.80
C ASP A 35 8.30 16.91 -1.35
N GLU A 36 7.18 16.30 -1.74
CA GLU A 36 5.82 16.72 -1.37
C GLU A 36 5.47 16.53 0.12
N ASP A 37 6.22 15.68 0.83
CA ASP A 37 6.06 15.46 2.26
C ASP A 37 6.86 16.46 3.09
N ASN A 38 7.66 17.31 2.45
CA ASN A 38 8.46 18.30 3.14
C ASN A 38 7.66 19.60 3.35
N LEU A 39 7.16 19.75 4.58
CA LEU A 39 6.38 20.93 4.99
C LEU A 39 7.26 22.17 5.27
N ASN A 40 8.58 22.00 5.39
CA ASN A 40 9.52 23.07 5.67
C ASN A 40 10.46 23.29 4.47
N PRO A 41 11.09 24.47 4.34
CA PRO A 41 12.22 24.63 3.41
C PRO A 41 13.25 23.54 3.71
N VAL A 42 13.55 22.70 2.71
CA VAL A 42 14.54 21.62 2.84
C VAL A 42 15.81 22.24 3.42
N PRO A 43 16.34 21.78 4.57
CA PRO A 43 17.70 22.13 4.97
C PRO A 43 18.60 21.87 3.76
N GLN A 44 19.52 22.77 3.40
CA GLN A 44 20.34 22.60 2.20
C GLN A 44 20.96 21.20 2.18
N GLU A 45 20.35 20.27 1.43
CA GLU A 45 20.87 18.93 1.24
C GLU A 45 22.02 19.06 0.26
N THR A 46 23.12 18.38 0.56
CA THR A 46 24.19 18.23 -0.42
C THR A 46 23.69 17.41 -1.61
N GLU A 47 24.29 17.60 -2.78
CA GLU A 47 23.99 16.77 -3.96
C GLU A 47 24.13 15.27 -3.69
N THR A 48 25.06 14.87 -2.81
CA THR A 48 25.25 13.49 -2.39
C THR A 48 24.06 12.97 -1.56
N GLN A 49 23.56 13.76 -0.62
CA GLN A 49 22.39 13.40 0.19
C GLN A 49 21.12 13.30 -0.67
N LYS A 50 20.94 14.25 -1.59
CA LYS A 50 19.84 14.22 -2.55
C LYS A 50 19.84 12.96 -3.41
N LYS A 51 21.01 12.60 -3.97
CA LYS A 51 21.18 11.37 -4.75
C LYS A 51 20.87 10.12 -3.94
N ALA A 52 21.33 10.03 -2.70
CA ALA A 52 21.04 8.90 -1.82
C ALA A 52 19.55 8.79 -1.48
N ARG A 53 18.89 9.91 -1.21
CA ARG A 53 17.44 9.97 -0.97
C ARG A 53 16.64 9.50 -2.20
N HIS A 54 17.01 9.99 -3.39
CA HIS A 54 16.37 9.60 -4.64
C HIS A 54 16.58 8.11 -4.97
N ALA A 55 17.76 7.54 -4.67
CA ALA A 55 18.01 6.12 -4.86
C ALA A 55 17.06 5.26 -4.03
N LYS A 56 16.85 5.61 -2.74
CA LYS A 56 15.88 4.93 -1.88
C LYS A 56 14.44 5.07 -2.38
N VAL A 57 14.07 6.24 -2.91
CA VAL A 57 12.75 6.44 -3.54
C VAL A 57 12.58 5.50 -4.73
N GLU A 58 13.63 5.33 -5.55
CA GLU A 58 13.57 4.43 -6.69
C GLU A 58 13.48 2.95 -6.27
N GLU A 59 14.24 2.53 -5.25
CA GLU A 59 14.10 1.18 -4.66
C GLU A 59 12.67 0.90 -4.19
N ALA A 60 12.04 1.85 -3.49
CA ALA A 60 10.65 1.73 -3.05
C ALA A 60 9.66 1.67 -4.23
N ARG A 61 9.93 2.38 -5.34
CA ARG A 61 9.11 2.30 -6.56
C ARG A 61 9.20 0.94 -7.24
N GLN A 62 10.40 0.34 -7.26
CA GLN A 62 10.57 -1.02 -7.79
C GLN A 62 9.82 -2.04 -6.94
N LEU A 63 9.90 -1.93 -5.61
CA LEU A 63 9.12 -2.79 -4.72
C LEU A 63 7.61 -2.58 -4.88
N LYS A 64 7.14 -1.33 -4.96
CA LYS A 64 5.74 -1.01 -5.29
C LYS A 64 5.31 -1.71 -6.57
N LYS A 65 6.09 -1.61 -7.65
CA LYS A 65 5.77 -2.24 -8.94
C LYS A 65 5.63 -3.76 -8.79
N LYS A 66 6.56 -4.41 -8.11
CA LYS A 66 6.51 -5.84 -7.78
C LYS A 66 5.24 -6.23 -7.02
N VAL A 67 4.87 -5.46 -6.00
CA VAL A 67 3.62 -5.69 -5.23
C VAL A 67 2.38 -5.53 -6.10
N LEU A 68 2.32 -4.51 -6.94
CA LEU A 68 1.18 -4.27 -7.84
C LEU A 68 1.07 -5.38 -8.89
N GLN A 69 2.19 -5.85 -9.43
CA GLN A 69 2.21 -7.00 -10.34
C GLN A 69 1.75 -8.28 -9.65
N ALA A 70 2.15 -8.52 -8.40
CA ALA A 70 1.70 -9.65 -7.60
C ALA A 70 0.17 -9.65 -7.39
N CYS A 71 -0.49 -8.47 -7.38
CA CYS A 71 -1.94 -8.38 -7.26
C CYS A 71 -2.72 -9.05 -8.40
N GLN A 72 -2.08 -9.32 -9.55
CA GLN A 72 -2.67 -10.10 -10.63
C GLN A 72 -3.10 -11.51 -10.19
N ILE A 73 -2.56 -12.04 -9.07
CA ILE A 73 -3.00 -13.32 -8.51
C ILE A 73 -4.51 -13.35 -8.21
N LEU A 74 -5.10 -12.18 -7.95
CA LEU A 74 -6.53 -12.02 -7.64
C LEU A 74 -7.43 -12.26 -8.86
N ALA A 75 -6.87 -12.32 -10.06
CA ALA A 75 -7.62 -12.66 -11.28
C ALA A 75 -7.85 -14.16 -11.47
N PHE A 76 -7.19 -15.01 -10.67
CA PHE A 76 -7.21 -16.47 -10.82
C PHE A 76 -8.06 -17.12 -9.71
N ASP A 77 -8.77 -18.18 -10.06
CA ASP A 77 -9.77 -18.87 -9.22
C ASP A 77 -9.32 -20.27 -8.73
N GLY A 78 -8.15 -20.74 -9.17
CA GLY A 78 -7.58 -22.01 -8.71
C GLY A 78 -7.23 -21.99 -7.22
N GLU A 79 -7.29 -23.15 -6.56
CA GLU A 79 -7.04 -23.29 -5.10
C GLU A 79 -5.74 -22.62 -4.63
N THR A 80 -4.63 -22.85 -5.33
CA THR A 80 -3.35 -22.21 -5.04
C THR A 80 -3.42 -20.69 -5.17
N ALA A 81 -4.11 -20.18 -6.19
CA ALA A 81 -4.26 -18.75 -6.39
C ALA A 81 -5.12 -18.09 -5.31
N LEU A 82 -6.19 -18.76 -4.86
CA LEU A 82 -7.02 -18.30 -3.75
C LEU A 82 -6.21 -18.22 -2.45
N GLN A 83 -5.38 -19.23 -2.15
CA GLN A 83 -4.51 -19.22 -0.98
C GLN A 83 -3.47 -18.09 -1.02
N LEU A 84 -2.80 -17.92 -2.17
CA LEU A 84 -1.82 -16.86 -2.37
C LEU A 84 -2.47 -15.47 -2.36
N GLY A 85 -3.64 -15.33 -2.98
CA GLY A 85 -4.45 -14.11 -2.98
C GLY A 85 -4.87 -13.70 -1.57
N SER A 86 -5.32 -14.65 -0.74
CA SER A 86 -5.63 -14.41 0.67
C SER A 86 -4.40 -13.97 1.47
N THR A 87 -3.24 -14.58 1.19
CA THR A 87 -1.97 -14.22 1.82
C THR A 87 -1.56 -12.79 1.45
N LEU A 88 -1.59 -12.47 0.16
CA LEU A 88 -1.27 -11.13 -0.35
C LEU A 88 -2.23 -10.07 0.21
N LYS A 89 -3.53 -10.33 0.25
CA LYS A 89 -4.54 -9.46 0.89
C LYS A 89 -4.18 -9.14 2.34
N SER A 90 -3.75 -10.15 3.09
CA SER A 90 -3.37 -9.99 4.51
C SER A 90 -2.12 -9.13 4.66
N LEU A 91 -1.11 -9.33 3.80
CA LEU A 91 0.11 -8.52 3.81
C LEU A 91 -0.17 -7.07 3.39
N LEU A 92 -0.98 -6.87 2.35
CA LEU A 92 -1.42 -5.54 1.91
C LEU A 92 -2.18 -4.82 3.04
N LYS A 93 -3.10 -5.51 3.73
CA LYS A 93 -3.80 -4.94 4.88
C LYS A 93 -2.81 -4.42 5.92
N LEU A 94 -1.82 -5.22 6.31
CA LEU A 94 -0.79 -4.80 7.27
C LEU A 94 0.03 -3.58 6.77
N GLN A 95 0.38 -3.53 5.49
CA GLN A 95 1.14 -2.40 4.91
C GLN A 95 0.30 -1.11 4.84
N LEU A 96 -1.00 -1.23 4.57
CA LEU A 96 -1.92 -0.11 4.43
C LEU A 96 -2.55 0.34 5.76
N GLN A 97 -2.14 -0.28 6.88
CA GLN A 97 -2.55 0.08 8.24
C GLN A 97 -1.38 0.58 9.12
N ARG A 98 -0.24 0.96 8.52
CA ARG A 98 0.93 1.43 9.29
C ARG A 98 1.51 2.78 8.85
N CYS A 99 1.16 3.29 7.66
CA CYS A 99 1.81 4.48 7.11
C CYS A 99 0.93 5.18 6.07
N THR A 100 0.65 6.48 6.27
CA THR A 100 -0.11 7.30 5.31
C THR A 100 0.59 7.44 3.97
N VAL A 101 1.93 7.52 3.96
CA VAL A 101 2.73 7.57 2.73
C VAL A 101 2.57 6.27 1.94
N CYS A 102 2.59 5.12 2.63
CA CYS A 102 2.37 3.85 1.96
C CYS A 102 0.97 3.73 1.35
N VAL A 103 -0.06 4.20 2.07
CA VAL A 103 -1.44 4.24 1.56
C VAL A 103 -1.54 5.10 0.29
N ARG A 104 -0.98 6.32 0.34
CA ARG A 104 -0.94 7.23 -0.81
C ARG A 104 -0.24 6.61 -2.01
N GLU A 105 0.98 6.10 -1.82
CA GLU A 105 1.79 5.56 -2.93
C GLU A 105 1.19 4.29 -3.53
N TYR A 106 0.54 3.45 -2.71
CA TYR A 106 -0.23 2.31 -3.20
C TYR A 106 -1.41 2.75 -4.09
N HIS A 107 -2.21 3.73 -3.64
CA HIS A 107 -3.35 4.21 -4.43
C HIS A 107 -2.93 4.96 -5.70
N ARG A 108 -1.80 5.68 -5.67
CA ARG A 108 -1.18 6.25 -6.89
C ARG A 108 -0.75 5.16 -7.88
N GLY A 109 -0.24 4.06 -7.36
CA GLY A 109 0.14 2.88 -8.13
C GLY A 109 -1.00 2.25 -8.92
N ARG A 110 -2.26 2.49 -8.55
CA ARG A 110 -3.43 1.97 -9.28
C ARG A 110 -3.43 2.35 -10.77
N GLN A 111 -3.10 3.61 -11.09
CA GLN A 111 -3.10 4.07 -12.49
C GLN A 111 -1.95 3.45 -13.28
N GLU A 112 -0.77 3.32 -12.65
CA GLU A 112 0.40 2.65 -13.24
C GLU A 112 0.08 1.18 -13.53
N LEU A 113 -0.50 0.46 -12.57
CA LEU A 113 -0.91 -0.93 -12.74
C LEU A 113 -1.88 -1.09 -13.91
N LYS A 114 -2.91 -0.25 -13.97
CA LYS A 114 -3.87 -0.28 -15.08
C LYS A 114 -3.17 -0.08 -16.43
N HIS A 115 -2.29 0.92 -16.53
CA HIS A 115 -1.56 1.21 -17.76
C HIS A 115 -0.66 0.03 -18.19
N ASP A 116 0.09 -0.55 -17.25
CA ASP A 116 0.96 -1.71 -17.49
C ASP A 116 0.15 -2.93 -17.97
N LEU A 117 -1.07 -3.11 -17.48
CA LEU A 117 -1.96 -4.20 -17.90
C LEU A 117 -2.60 -3.95 -19.27
N GLU A 118 -3.00 -2.70 -19.57
CA GLU A 118 -3.54 -2.33 -20.90
C GLU A 118 -2.52 -2.51 -22.03
N ALA A 119 -1.22 -2.52 -21.72
CA ALA A 119 -0.17 -2.84 -22.67
C ALA A 119 -0.08 -4.34 -23.02
N GLN A 120 -0.67 -5.22 -22.19
CA GLN A 120 -0.50 -6.68 -22.27
C GLN A 120 -1.81 -7.43 -22.51
N TYR A 121 -2.94 -6.84 -22.15
CA TYR A 121 -4.24 -7.50 -22.14
C TYR A 121 -5.33 -6.62 -22.75
N ASP A 122 -6.40 -7.25 -23.23
CA ASP A 122 -7.57 -6.55 -23.75
C ASP A 122 -8.24 -5.68 -22.68
N ALA A 123 -8.76 -4.53 -23.10
CA ALA A 123 -9.39 -3.55 -22.20
C ALA A 123 -10.50 -4.14 -21.31
N ASN A 124 -11.27 -5.12 -21.82
CA ASN A 124 -12.32 -5.79 -21.04
C ASN A 124 -11.76 -6.67 -19.92
N VAL A 125 -10.64 -7.36 -20.18
CA VAL A 125 -9.93 -8.17 -19.19
C VAL A 125 -9.34 -7.26 -18.11
N VAL A 126 -8.69 -6.16 -18.52
CA VAL A 126 -8.14 -5.18 -17.59
C VAL A 126 -9.24 -4.55 -16.75
N ALA A 127 -10.35 -4.13 -17.35
CA ALA A 127 -11.47 -3.55 -16.62
C ALA A 127 -12.03 -4.51 -15.55
N SER A 128 -12.17 -5.79 -15.90
CA SER A 128 -12.65 -6.83 -14.96
C SER A 128 -11.67 -7.02 -13.80
N PHE A 129 -10.36 -7.09 -14.08
CA PHE A 129 -9.35 -7.19 -13.03
C PHE A 129 -9.33 -5.95 -12.13
N MET A 130 -9.39 -4.75 -12.72
CA MET A 130 -9.39 -3.51 -11.93
C MET A 130 -10.60 -3.41 -11.02
N GLN A 131 -11.77 -3.97 -11.39
CA GLN A 131 -12.91 -4.08 -10.48
C GLN A 131 -12.59 -4.96 -9.27
N VAL A 132 -11.93 -6.11 -9.46
CA VAL A 132 -11.50 -6.98 -8.34
C VAL A 132 -10.49 -6.28 -7.44
N PHE A 133 -9.51 -5.59 -8.04
CA PHE A 133 -8.52 -4.80 -7.31
C PHE A 133 -9.16 -3.67 -6.49
N ASP A 134 -10.10 -2.94 -7.08
CA ASP A 134 -10.81 -1.83 -6.42
C ASP A 134 -11.76 -2.33 -5.32
N GLN A 135 -12.42 -3.46 -5.55
CA GLN A 135 -13.33 -4.08 -4.59
C GLN A 135 -12.58 -4.46 -3.30
N MET A 136 -11.41 -5.08 -3.41
CA MET A 136 -10.56 -5.40 -2.25
C MET A 136 -10.22 -4.15 -1.42
N ASN A 137 -9.93 -3.03 -2.09
CA ASN A 137 -9.62 -1.78 -1.41
C ASN A 137 -10.83 -1.16 -0.75
N THR A 138 -11.97 -1.21 -1.43
CA THR A 138 -13.26 -0.75 -0.90
C THR A 138 -13.64 -1.53 0.37
N GLU A 139 -13.49 -2.85 0.36
CA GLU A 139 -13.73 -3.72 1.51
C GLU A 139 -12.80 -3.38 2.69
N ARG A 140 -11.50 -3.19 2.42
CA ARG A 140 -10.53 -2.82 3.46
C ARG A 140 -10.87 -1.48 4.10
N ILE A 141 -11.17 -0.46 3.29
CA ILE A 141 -11.49 0.89 3.76
C ILE A 141 -12.80 0.88 4.54
N ALA A 142 -13.84 0.25 4.00
CA ALA A 142 -15.14 0.14 4.68
C ALA A 142 -14.99 -0.51 6.06
N ALA A 143 -14.29 -1.64 6.16
CA ALA A 143 -14.05 -2.31 7.44
C ALA A 143 -13.29 -1.43 8.45
N GLY A 144 -12.33 -0.62 7.98
CA GLY A 144 -11.62 0.32 8.85
C GLY A 144 -12.50 1.49 9.32
N LEU A 145 -13.36 2.02 8.45
CA LEU A 145 -14.33 3.07 8.79
C LEU A 145 -15.41 2.57 9.75
N ASP A 146 -15.86 1.32 9.59
CA ASP A 146 -16.80 0.67 10.51
C ASP A 146 -16.16 0.51 11.91
N SER A 147 -14.89 0.09 11.97
CA SER A 147 -14.13 0.00 13.23
C SER A 147 -14.00 1.37 13.90
N ALA A 148 -13.58 2.40 13.15
CA ALA A 148 -13.48 3.77 13.64
C ALA A 148 -14.81 4.29 14.17
N THR A 149 -15.91 3.97 13.50
CA THR A 149 -17.27 4.34 13.92
C THR A 149 -17.62 3.68 15.25
N SER A 150 -17.35 2.37 15.39
CA SER A 150 -17.57 1.64 16.64
C SER A 150 -16.78 2.27 17.80
N THR A 151 -15.48 2.49 17.60
CA THR A 151 -14.59 3.10 18.59
C THR A 151 -15.10 4.47 19.06
N LEU A 152 -15.52 5.33 18.13
CA LEU A 152 -16.03 6.66 18.49
C LEU A 152 -17.40 6.60 19.18
N LEU A 153 -18.27 5.67 18.81
CA LEU A 153 -19.58 5.55 19.42
C LEU A 153 -19.51 5.04 20.87
N ASP A 154 -18.50 4.24 21.20
CA ASP A 154 -18.23 3.74 22.55
C ASP A 154 -17.71 4.83 23.52
N LEU A 155 -17.16 5.92 22.97
CA LEU A 155 -16.72 7.09 23.74
C LEU A 155 -17.88 8.04 24.09
N ALA A 156 -17.75 8.77 25.20
CA ALA A 156 -18.69 9.83 25.54
C ALA A 156 -18.66 10.92 24.46
N PRO A 157 -19.78 11.62 24.16
CA PRO A 157 -19.85 12.57 23.04
C PRO A 157 -18.73 13.62 22.98
N GLN A 158 -18.26 14.10 24.15
CA GLN A 158 -17.20 15.08 24.27
C GLN A 158 -15.77 14.53 24.05
N GLU A 159 -15.60 13.20 24.08
CA GLU A 159 -14.32 12.49 23.90
C GLU A 159 -14.13 12.01 22.45
N ARG A 160 -15.16 12.12 21.61
CA ARG A 160 -15.15 11.70 20.21
C ARG A 160 -14.28 12.65 19.40
N SER A 161 -13.10 12.16 19.00
CA SER A 161 -12.14 12.87 18.19
C SER A 161 -11.36 11.89 17.33
N ILE A 162 -10.86 12.34 16.17
CA ILE A 162 -9.93 11.56 15.35
C ILE A 162 -8.68 11.20 16.17
N ALA A 163 -8.25 12.08 17.08
CA ALA A 163 -7.11 11.82 17.97
C ALA A 163 -7.36 10.68 18.97
N SER A 164 -8.62 10.27 19.16
CA SER A 164 -9.01 9.16 20.04
C SER A 164 -9.02 7.81 19.31
N LEU A 165 -8.85 7.80 17.98
CA LEU A 165 -8.82 6.57 17.20
C LEU A 165 -7.46 5.87 17.30
N PRO A 166 -7.43 4.53 17.38
CA PRO A 166 -6.26 3.74 17.07
C PRO A 166 -5.67 4.13 15.71
N GLN A 167 -4.34 4.13 15.61
CA GLN A 167 -3.61 4.53 14.40
C GLN A 167 -4.03 3.69 13.18
N GLU A 168 -4.28 2.40 13.36
CA GLU A 168 -4.75 1.48 12.31
C GLU A 168 -6.09 1.88 11.70
N GLU A 169 -7.01 2.40 12.51
CA GLU A 169 -8.34 2.86 12.09
C GLU A 169 -8.25 4.21 11.37
N MET A 170 -7.35 5.08 11.82
CA MET A 170 -7.09 6.35 11.13
C MET A 170 -6.63 6.15 9.68
N TYR A 171 -5.89 5.08 9.37
CA TYR A 171 -5.43 4.83 8.00
C TYR A 171 -6.53 4.45 7.01
N ALA A 172 -7.75 4.17 7.47
CA ALA A 172 -8.90 4.02 6.59
C ALA A 172 -9.46 5.37 6.11
N LEU A 173 -9.09 6.48 6.76
CA LEU A 173 -9.47 7.84 6.36
C LEU A 173 -8.59 8.41 5.25
N PHE A 174 -7.49 7.73 4.91
CA PHE A 174 -6.49 8.11 3.91
C PHE A 174 -6.47 7.11 2.76
#